data_AF-Q26C27-F1
#
_entry.id   AF-Q26C27-F1
#
_cell.length_a   1.000
_cell.length_b   1.000
_cell.length_c   1.000
_cell.angle_alpha   90.00
_cell.angle_beta   90.00
_cell.angle_gamma   90.00
#
_symmetry.space_group_name_H-M   'P 1'
#
loop_
_entity.id
_entity.type
_entity.pdbx_description
1 polymer ?
#
loop_
_entity_poly.entity_id
_entity_poly.type
_entity_poly.pdbx_seq_one_letter_code
_entity_poly.pdbx_strand_id
1 'polypeptide(L)'
;MNELAQLGRRRTILISISILLVSLHTIYFYQSALPEINTSKLIQQSIRFILTVILLIFVFQAKRWARIIAIILFSLALLGAVIGLLAISGAFINKIPILVMIFIYAMAIHHLGFSNSYKAYFNYKNSIK
;
A
#
# COMPACT_ATOMS: atom_id res chain seq x y z
N MET A 1 0.27 -19.94 -17.56
CA MET A 1 -0.53 -19.15 -16.61
C MET A 1 -1.81 -18.74 -17.32
N ASN A 2 -3.00 -18.98 -16.77
CA ASN A 2 -4.26 -18.56 -17.40
C ASN A 2 -4.38 -17.01 -17.41
N GLU A 3 -5.13 -16.44 -18.35
CA GLU A 3 -5.38 -14.99 -18.50
C GLU A 3 -5.80 -14.33 -17.19
N LEU A 4 -6.68 -14.98 -16.43
CA LEU A 4 -7.18 -14.47 -15.15
C LEU A 4 -6.06 -14.37 -14.10
N ALA A 5 -5.10 -15.29 -14.10
CA ALA A 5 -3.91 -15.23 -13.26
C ALA A 5 -2.89 -14.18 -13.76
N GLN A 6 -2.79 -13.97 -15.09
CA GLN A 6 -1.99 -12.90 -15.68
C GLN A 6 -2.51 -11.51 -15.31
N LEU A 7 -3.83 -11.32 -15.33
CA LEU A 7 -4.47 -10.12 -14.82
C LEU A 7 -4.16 -9.93 -13.33
N GLY A 8 -4.25 -10.99 -12.52
CA GLY A 8 -3.90 -10.98 -11.10
C GLY A 8 -2.46 -10.52 -10.85
N ARG A 9 -1.50 -11.06 -11.60
CA ARG A 9 -0.08 -10.65 -11.54
C ARG A 9 0.08 -9.16 -11.86
N ARG A 10 -0.49 -8.70 -12.98
CA ARG A 10 -0.37 -7.30 -13.44
C ARG A 10 -0.99 -6.33 -12.43
N ARG A 11 -2.18 -6.62 -11.92
CA ARG A 11 -2.85 -5.81 -10.89
C ARG A 11 -2.06 -5.76 -9.59
N THR A 12 -1.47 -6.88 -9.17
CA THR A 12 -0.61 -6.92 -7.98
C THR A 12 0.58 -5.97 -8.13
N ILE A 13 1.25 -5.97 -9.28
CA ILE A 13 2.36 -5.05 -9.56
C ILE A 13 1.90 -3.59 -9.53
N LEU A 14 0.80 -3.26 -10.22
CA LEU A 14 0.27 -1.90 -10.27
C LEU A 14 -0.13 -1.37 -8.89
N ILE A 15 -0.77 -2.20 -8.07
CA ILE A 15 -1.14 -1.85 -6.70
C ILE A 15 0.10 -1.67 -5.84
N SER A 16 1.09 -2.55 -5.95
CA SER A 16 2.37 -2.39 -5.24
C SER A 16 3.05 -1.08 -5.59
N ILE A 17 3.15 -0.73 -6.88
CA ILE A 17 3.72 0.55 -7.33
C ILE A 17 2.93 1.73 -6.74
N SER A 18 1.60 1.66 -6.77
CA SER A 18 0.73 2.71 -6.23
C SER A 18 0.95 2.93 -4.73
N ILE A 19 1.09 1.85 -3.95
CA ILE A 19 1.39 1.92 -2.52
C ILE A 19 2.78 2.54 -2.28
N LEU A 20 3.78 2.19 -3.07
CA LEU A 20 5.12 2.77 -2.95
C LEU A 20 5.12 4.27 -3.27
N LEU A 21 4.38 4.69 -4.29
CA LEU A 21 4.20 6.12 -4.62
C LEU A 21 3.53 6.88 -3.47
N VAL A 22 2.48 6.33 -2.85
CA VAL A 22 1.86 6.88 -1.64
C VAL A 22 2.87 7.02 -0.51
N SER A 23 3.70 5.99 -0.30
CA SER A 23 4.70 6.02 0.77
C SER A 23 5.78 7.08 0.51
N LEU A 24 6.23 7.26 -0.73
CA LEU A 24 7.16 8.32 -1.11
C LEU A 24 6.54 9.72 -0.91
N HIS A 25 5.28 9.88 -1.34
CA HIS A 25 4.57 11.13 -1.12
C HIS A 25 4.44 11.47 0.37
N THR A 26 4.19 10.47 1.21
CA THR A 26 4.14 10.64 2.67
C THR A 26 5.49 11.06 3.24
N ILE A 27 6.60 10.47 2.78
CA ILE A 27 7.96 10.88 3.19
C ILE A 27 8.18 12.35 2.84
N TYR A 28 7.87 12.75 1.61
CA TYR A 28 8.02 14.12 1.14
C TYR A 28 7.20 15.10 1.98
N PHE A 29 5.90 14.84 2.17
CA PHE A 29 5.00 15.71 2.92
C PHE A 29 5.42 15.85 4.39
N TYR A 30 5.87 14.74 4.99
CA TYR A 30 6.32 14.75 6.38
C TYR A 30 7.60 15.57 6.58
N GLN A 31 8.48 15.61 5.56
CA GLN A 31 9.72 16.38 5.59
C GLN A 31 9.52 17.84 5.18
N SER A 32 8.67 18.13 4.19
CA SER A 32 8.41 19.50 3.73
C SER A 32 7.65 20.35 4.76
N ALA A 33 6.90 19.70 5.65
CA ALA A 33 6.19 20.38 6.75
C ALA A 33 7.11 20.86 7.89
N LEU A 34 8.39 20.48 7.91
CA LEU A 34 9.35 20.88 8.93
C LEU A 34 10.39 21.85 8.34
N PRO A 35 10.70 22.97 9.03
CA PRO A 35 11.71 23.93 8.56
C PRO A 35 13.13 23.36 8.58
N GLU A 36 13.40 22.32 9.39
CA GLU A 36 14.67 21.62 9.47
C GLU A 36 14.53 20.12 9.15
N ILE A 37 15.60 19.52 8.61
CA ILE A 37 15.65 18.08 8.38
C ILE A 37 15.75 17.36 9.72
N ASN A 38 14.61 16.82 10.18
CA ASN A 38 14.59 15.94 11.34
C ASN A 38 15.06 14.55 10.93
N THR A 39 16.37 14.31 11.07
CA THR A 39 17.04 13.08 10.64
C THR A 39 16.42 11.82 11.26
N SER A 40 15.99 11.88 12.53
CA SER A 40 15.34 10.73 13.20
C SER A 40 14.03 10.32 12.51
N LYS A 41 13.20 11.33 12.21
CA LYS A 41 11.95 11.14 11.47
C LYS A 41 12.19 10.61 10.06
N LEU A 42 13.17 11.14 9.34
CA LEU A 42 13.51 10.68 7.99
C LEU A 42 13.99 9.22 8.00
N ILE A 43 14.82 8.82 8.96
CA ILE A 43 15.26 7.43 9.16
C ILE A 43 14.05 6.53 9.43
N GLN A 44 13.15 6.93 10.32
CA GLN A 44 11.93 6.16 10.60
C GLN A 44 11.09 5.93 9.34
N GLN A 45 10.87 6.96 8.53
CA GLN A 45 10.09 6.85 7.31
C GLN A 45 10.80 6.01 6.22
N SER A 46 12.14 6.07 6.19
CA SER A 46 12.97 5.24 5.30
C SER A 46 12.89 3.76 5.67
N ILE A 47 12.99 3.44 6.96
CA ILE A 47 12.80 2.07 7.46
C ILE A 47 11.39 1.57 7.11
N ARG A 48 10.35 2.38 7.36
CA ARG A 48 8.97 2.05 7.01
C ARG A 48 8.81 1.76 5.50
N PHE A 49 9.44 2.56 4.65
CA PHE A 49 9.40 2.37 3.20
C PHE A 49 10.05 1.04 2.80
N ILE A 50 11.23 0.74 3.33
CA ILE A 50 11.94 -0.54 3.06
C ILE A 50 11.11 -1.73 3.53
N LEU A 51 10.53 -1.67 4.73
CA LEU A 51 9.64 -2.72 5.24
C LEU A 51 8.41 -2.91 4.34
N THR A 52 7.86 -1.83 3.79
CA THR A 52 6.74 -1.89 2.84
C THR A 52 7.15 -2.58 1.54
N VAL A 53 8.33 -2.25 0.99
CA VAL A 53 8.88 -2.93 -0.20
C VAL A 53 9.03 -4.43 0.07
N ILE A 54 9.65 -4.82 1.19
CA ILE A 54 9.85 -6.22 1.56
C ILE A 54 8.52 -6.97 1.69
N LEU A 55 7.54 -6.36 2.35
CA LEU A 55 6.21 -6.94 2.49
C LEU A 55 5.54 -7.16 1.13
N LEU A 56 5.60 -6.18 0.24
CA LEU A 56 5.03 -6.27 -1.11
C LEU A 56 5.72 -7.33 -1.96
N ILE A 57 7.05 -7.51 -1.80
CA ILE A 57 7.79 -8.61 -2.44
C ILE A 57 7.23 -9.96 -1.96
N PHE A 58 7.03 -10.16 -0.66
CA PHE A 58 6.47 -11.41 -0.15
C PHE A 58 5.01 -11.63 -0.55
N VAL A 59 4.21 -10.57 -0.66
CA VAL A 59 2.86 -10.62 -1.23
C VAL A 59 2.90 -11.08 -2.69
N PHE A 60 3.83 -10.53 -3.48
CA PHE A 60 4.03 -10.93 -4.88
C PHE A 60 4.50 -12.39 -5.01
N GLN A 61 5.29 -12.88 -4.05
CA GLN A 61 5.68 -14.30 -3.95
C GLN A 61 4.55 -15.24 -3.47
N ALA A 62 3.31 -14.76 -3.36
CA ALA A 62 2.14 -15.51 -2.92
C ALA A 62 2.30 -16.14 -1.52
N LYS A 63 3.04 -15.49 -0.60
CA LYS A 63 3.15 -15.93 0.78
C LYS A 63 1.87 -15.59 1.55
N ARG A 64 1.17 -16.60 2.07
CA ARG A 64 -0.11 -16.43 2.80
C ARG A 64 0.02 -15.49 4.01
N TRP A 65 1.10 -15.63 4.79
CA TRP A 65 1.34 -14.78 5.96
C TRP A 65 1.51 -13.31 5.56
N ALA A 66 2.28 -13.03 4.51
CA ALA A 66 2.53 -11.67 4.04
C ALA A 66 1.25 -11.02 3.52
N ARG A 67 0.38 -11.78 2.84
CA ARG A 67 -0.94 -11.31 2.41
C ARG A 67 -1.80 -10.87 3.61
N ILE A 68 -1.85 -11.68 4.67
CA ILE A 68 -2.65 -11.38 5.86
C ILE A 68 -2.11 -10.11 6.55
N ILE A 69 -0.79 -10.04 6.76
CA ILE A 69 -0.14 -8.86 7.34
C ILE A 69 -0.42 -7.61 6.51
N ALA A 70 -0.30 -7.69 5.18
CA ALA A 70 -0.58 -6.57 4.29
C ALA A 70 -2.03 -6.08 4.38
N ILE A 71 -3.01 -7.00 4.41
CA ILE A 71 -4.42 -6.63 4.57
C ILE A 71 -4.66 -5.91 5.90
N ILE A 72 -4.08 -6.40 7.00
CA ILE A 72 -4.22 -5.79 8.32
C ILE A 72 -3.59 -4.38 8.31
N LEU A 73 -2.34 -4.25 7.88
CA LEU A 73 -1.62 -2.98 7.85
C LEU A 73 -2.29 -1.95 6.93
N PHE A 74 -2.76 -2.36 5.75
CA PHE A 74 -3.46 -1.46 4.83
C PHE A 74 -4.84 -1.07 5.35
N SER A 75 -5.52 -1.96 6.09
CA SER A 75 -6.79 -1.62 6.76
C SER A 75 -6.57 -0.58 7.86
N LEU A 76 -5.51 -0.72 8.67
CA LEU A 76 -5.15 0.27 9.68
C LEU A 76 -4.75 1.61 9.04
N ALA A 77 -3.99 1.58 7.94
CA ALA A 77 -3.62 2.78 7.20
C ALA A 77 -4.85 3.47 6.59
N LEU A 78 -5.80 2.71 6.05
CA LEU A 78 -7.08 3.21 5.53
C LEU A 78 -7.89 3.87 6.65
N LEU A 79 -8.02 3.23 7.80
CA LEU A 79 -8.70 3.80 8.98
C LEU A 79 -8.05 5.12 9.40
N GLY A 80 -6.72 5.14 9.53
CA GLY A 80 -5.97 6.35 9.88
C GLY A 80 -6.15 7.47 8.85
N ALA A 81 -6.20 7.13 7.55
CA ALA A 81 -6.43 8.11 6.49
C ALA A 81 -7.87 8.68 6.55
N VAL A 82 -8.88 7.86 6.81
CA VAL A 82 -10.26 8.32 6.99
C VAL A 82 -10.39 9.24 8.21
N ILE A 83 -9.77 8.87 9.34
CA ILE A 83 -9.74 9.73 10.53
C ILE A 83 -9.03 11.06 10.22
N GLY A 84 -7.87 11.01 9.56
CA GLY A 84 -7.11 12.19 9.16
C GLY A 84 -7.89 13.11 8.21
N LEU A 85 -8.68 12.55 7.29
CA LEU A 85 -9.53 13.31 6.37
C LEU A 85 -10.57 14.17 7.12
N LEU A 86 -11.14 13.61 8.19
CA LEU A 86 -12.13 14.29 9.04
C LEU A 86 -11.48 15.26 10.02
N ALA A 87 -10.31 14.93 10.55
CA ALA A 87 -9.60 15.74 11.54
C ALA A 87 -8.94 17.00 10.97
N ILE A 88 -8.51 16.98 9.70
CA ILE A 88 -7.83 18.14 9.09
C ILE A 88 -8.85 19.22 8.73
N SER A 89 -8.75 20.34 9.44
CA SER A 89 -9.38 21.62 9.11
C SER A 89 -8.47 22.42 8.16
N GLY A 90 -9.00 22.92 7.05
CA GLY A 90 -8.24 23.73 6.10
C GLY A 90 -8.77 23.64 4.67
N ALA A 91 -8.01 24.20 3.72
CA ALA A 91 -8.36 24.17 2.30
C ALA A 91 -8.49 22.73 1.78
N PHE A 92 -9.49 22.50 0.93
CA PHE A 92 -9.79 21.17 0.37
C PHE A 92 -8.61 20.55 -0.38
N ILE A 93 -7.73 21.38 -0.96
CA ILE A 93 -6.52 20.92 -1.65
C ILE A 93 -5.61 20.06 -0.77
N ASN A 94 -5.57 20.32 0.53
CA ASN A 94 -4.76 19.55 1.49
C ASN A 94 -5.35 18.16 1.78
N LYS A 95 -6.62 17.92 1.40
CA LYS A 95 -7.30 16.63 1.54
C LYS A 95 -7.09 15.70 0.35
N ILE A 96 -6.65 16.23 -0.80
CA ILE A 96 -6.45 15.45 -2.04
C ILE A 96 -5.49 14.28 -1.83
N PRO A 97 -4.29 14.44 -1.21
CA PRO A 97 -3.40 13.30 -0.96
C PRO A 97 -4.04 12.20 -0.13
N ILE A 98 -4.84 12.58 0.87
CA ILE A 98 -5.49 11.63 1.77
C ILE A 98 -6.57 10.85 1.04
N LEU A 99 -7.35 11.51 0.18
CA LEU A 99 -8.33 10.84 -0.68
C LEU A 99 -7.67 9.82 -1.62
N VAL A 100 -6.53 10.18 -2.21
CA VAL A 100 -5.73 9.26 -3.05
C VAL A 100 -5.22 8.07 -2.22
N MET A 101 -4.75 8.29 -1.00
CA MET A 101 -4.34 7.22 -0.08
C MET A 101 -5.49 6.26 0.25
N ILE A 102 -6.66 6.81 0.60
CA ILE A 102 -7.87 6.04 0.90
C ILE A 102 -8.21 5.14 -0.29
N PHE A 103 -8.23 5.69 -1.50
CA PHE A 103 -8.54 4.94 -2.71
C PHE A 103 -7.54 3.81 -2.97
N ILE A 104 -6.24 4.08 -2.86
CA ILE A 104 -5.19 3.09 -3.11
C ILE A 104 -5.23 1.95 -2.07
N TYR A 105 -5.37 2.26 -0.78
CA TYR A 105 -5.44 1.23 0.25
C TYR A 105 -6.74 0.42 0.18
N ALA A 106 -7.88 1.04 -0.12
CA ALA A 106 -9.14 0.33 -0.34
C ALA A 106 -9.04 -0.66 -1.52
N MET A 107 -8.46 -0.23 -2.65
CA MET A 107 -8.20 -1.10 -3.78
C MET A 107 -7.26 -2.25 -3.44
N ALA A 108 -6.20 -1.98 -2.66
CA ALA A 108 -5.24 -3.00 -2.23
C ALA A 108 -5.91 -4.07 -1.37
N ILE A 109 -6.70 -3.66 -0.37
CA ILE A 109 -7.46 -4.58 0.50
C ILE A 109 -8.42 -5.42 -0.34
N HIS A 110 -9.17 -4.80 -1.25
CA HIS A 110 -10.09 -5.52 -2.12
C HIS A 110 -9.37 -6.53 -3.03
N HIS A 111 -8.29 -6.11 -3.68
CA HIS A 111 -7.51 -6.96 -4.57
C HIS A 111 -6.92 -8.17 -3.84
N LEU A 112 -6.29 -7.96 -2.69
CA LEU A 112 -5.60 -9.00 -1.92
C LEU A 112 -6.57 -9.91 -1.15
N GLY A 113 -7.69 -9.38 -0.67
CA GLY A 113 -8.67 -10.11 0.12
C GLY A 113 -9.70 -10.86 -0.70
N PHE A 114 -10.23 -10.23 -1.75
CA PHE A 114 -11.48 -10.68 -2.37
C PHE A 114 -11.36 -11.00 -3.86
N SER A 115 -10.46 -10.34 -4.60
CA SER A 115 -10.47 -10.45 -6.06
C SER A 115 -10.17 -11.86 -6.60
N ASN A 116 -11.00 -12.28 -7.56
CA ASN A 116 -10.83 -13.57 -8.24
C ASN A 116 -9.51 -13.64 -9.02
N SER A 117 -9.12 -12.53 -9.65
CA SER A 117 -7.84 -12.42 -10.38
C SER A 117 -6.64 -12.68 -9.47
N TYR A 118 -6.63 -12.12 -8.26
CA TYR A 118 -5.54 -12.36 -7.31
C TYR A 118 -5.54 -13.79 -6.78
N LYS A 119 -6.72 -14.36 -6.45
CA LYS A 119 -6.83 -15.76 -6.02
C LYS A 119 -6.28 -16.73 -7.08
N ALA A 120 -6.60 -16.52 -8.35
CA ALA A 120 -6.05 -17.35 -9.43
C ALA A 120 -4.54 -17.21 -9.58
N TYR A 121 -4.01 -15.98 -9.48
CA TYR A 121 -2.56 -15.75 -9.48
C TYR A 121 -1.86 -16.44 -8.30
N PHE A 122 -2.44 -16.31 -7.11
CA PHE A 122 -1.94 -16.90 -5.87
C PHE A 122 -1.90 -18.44 -5.97
N ASN A 123 -2.98 -19.05 -6.46
CA ASN A 123 -3.05 -20.50 -6.64
C ASN A 123 -2.04 -20.99 -7.68
N TYR A 124 -1.91 -20.31 -8.82
CA TYR A 124 -0.91 -20.63 -9.84
C TYR A 124 0.53 -20.57 -9.29
N LYS A 125 0.83 -19.56 -8.46
CA LYS A 125 2.17 -19.43 -7.86
C LYS A 125 2.47 -20.52 -6.84
N ASN A 126 1.47 -21.00 -6.11
CA ASN A 126 1.64 -22.07 -5.14
C ASN A 126 1.59 -23.46 -5.78
N SER A 127 1.01 -23.63 -6.97
CA SER A 127 1.00 -24.93 -7.67
C SER A 127 2.32 -25.26 -8.38
N ILE A 128 3.21 -24.27 -8.56
CA ILE A 128 4.52 -24.44 -9.23
C ILE A 128 5.67 -24.47 -8.20
N LYS A 129 5.34 -24.46 -6.91
CA LYS A 129 6.30 -24.36 -5.82
C LYS A 129 6.33 -25.66 -5.04
#